data_AF-A0A094EXB0-F1
#
_entry.id   AF-A0A094EXB0-F1
#
_cell.length_a   1.000
_cell.length_b   1.000
_cell.length_c   1.000
_cell.angle_alpha   90.00
_cell.angle_beta   90.00
_cell.angle_gamma   90.00
#
_symmetry.space_group_name_H-M   'P 1'
#
loop_
_entity.id
_entity.type
_entity.pdbx_description
1 polymer ?
#
loop_
_entity_poly.entity_id
_entity_poly.type
_entity_poly.pdbx_seq_one_letter_code
_entity_poly.pdbx_strand_id
1 'polypeptide(L)'
;PITPIFYRAPTDNDLPPSRGWHDVFLHLAKPHPISCTTTTSAATNTATITTTTRFAPPVLAWNILLTTVYAFTPTHLHISIRGHPSGPKLPETLPLIGLELGLNPQFNRARWFGRGPGEGYSDTKMAQRFGNWEAGDEEDGEGGRGLWTGYEWPQEGGGRTDVRWVEFSSSSSDGKDKDKGDEKEKKKRDTLKATFGSQNGCGFTANHFSTADLEECTHDYELQKRKKEGWVVRLDWKQHGIGSGSCGPGPGEQYMLRTGDFEFEIVLE
;
A
#
# COMPACT_ATOMS: atom_id res chain seq x y z
N PRO A 1 -12.71 -0.13 1.56
CA PRO A 1 -12.86 0.44 0.19
C PRO A 1 -11.47 0.58 -0.43
N ILE A 2 -11.35 0.57 -1.76
CA ILE A 2 -10.08 0.90 -2.43
C ILE A 2 -10.00 2.42 -2.52
N THR A 3 -8.96 3.01 -1.94
CA THR A 3 -8.79 4.47 -1.88
C THR A 3 -7.38 4.88 -2.29
N PRO A 4 -7.22 5.94 -3.10
CA PRO A 4 -5.89 6.49 -3.36
C PRO A 4 -5.28 7.05 -2.07
N ILE A 5 -3.99 6.79 -1.88
CA ILE A 5 -3.24 7.25 -0.72
C ILE A 5 -1.92 7.87 -1.18
N PHE A 6 -1.55 8.98 -0.56
CA PHE A 6 -0.35 9.77 -0.88
C PHE A 6 0.48 10.07 0.37
N TYR A 7 0.21 9.38 1.46
CA TYR A 7 0.75 9.69 2.77
C TYR A 7 1.06 8.41 3.54
N ARG A 8 2.06 8.48 4.42
CA ARG A 8 2.54 7.38 5.25
C ARG A 8 2.78 7.91 6.66
N ALA A 9 2.72 7.04 7.66
CA ALA A 9 3.06 7.44 9.02
C ALA A 9 4.54 7.85 9.04
N PRO A 10 4.89 9.07 9.46
CA PRO A 10 6.27 9.55 9.38
C PRO A 10 7.23 8.59 10.09
N THR A 11 8.34 8.28 9.42
CA THR A 11 9.47 7.67 10.13
C THR A 11 10.19 8.71 10.97
N ASP A 12 11.03 8.28 11.92
CA ASP A 12 11.94 9.18 12.64
C ASP A 12 12.80 10.03 11.67
N ASN A 13 13.12 9.48 10.50
CA ASN A 13 13.87 10.16 9.45
C ASN A 13 13.03 11.17 8.64
N ASP A 14 11.70 11.11 8.74
CA ASP A 14 10.76 12.04 8.10
C ASP A 14 10.32 13.18 9.03
N LEU A 15 10.45 13.03 10.36
CA LEU A 15 10.06 14.04 11.34
C LEU A 15 10.78 15.40 11.25
N PRO A 16 12.05 15.51 10.83
CA PRO A 16 12.70 16.81 10.74
C PRO A 16 11.91 17.80 9.87
N PRO A 17 11.84 19.10 10.26
CA PRO A 17 11.04 20.11 9.56
C PRO A 17 11.29 20.22 8.05
N SER A 18 12.46 19.78 7.59
CA SER A 18 12.85 19.77 6.17
C SER A 18 11.92 18.98 5.25
N ARG A 19 11.01 18.12 5.77
CA ARG A 19 10.04 17.41 4.92
C ARG A 19 8.81 18.23 4.57
N GLY A 20 8.35 19.10 5.47
CA GLY A 20 7.23 20.01 5.25
C GLY A 20 5.86 19.37 4.99
N TRP A 21 5.70 18.05 5.12
CA TRP A 21 4.43 17.36 4.82
C TRP A 21 3.29 17.79 5.77
N HIS A 22 3.58 18.00 7.06
CA HIS A 22 2.63 18.56 8.01
C HIS A 22 2.35 20.05 7.77
N ASP A 23 3.35 20.83 7.37
CA ASP A 23 3.19 22.26 7.09
C ASP A 23 2.23 22.55 5.93
N VAL A 24 2.08 21.58 5.01
CA VAL A 24 1.12 21.62 3.90
C VAL A 24 -0.11 20.74 4.13
N PHE A 25 -0.32 20.28 5.37
CA PHE A 25 -1.48 19.48 5.80
C PHE A 25 -1.71 18.19 4.98
N LEU A 26 -0.64 17.58 4.45
CA LEU A 26 -0.75 16.37 3.63
C LEU A 26 -1.42 15.20 4.39
N HIS A 27 -1.13 15.05 5.68
CA HIS A 27 -1.75 14.08 6.59
C HIS A 27 -3.27 14.24 6.74
N LEU A 28 -3.82 15.43 6.44
CA LEU A 28 -5.25 15.72 6.49
C LEU A 28 -5.93 15.68 5.11
N ALA A 29 -5.16 15.46 4.04
CA ALA A 29 -5.67 15.46 2.69
C ALA A 29 -6.57 14.24 2.41
N LYS A 30 -7.70 14.51 1.75
CA LYS A 30 -8.73 13.50 1.49
C LYS A 30 -9.23 13.59 0.05
N PRO A 31 -9.74 12.47 -0.52
CA PRO A 31 -10.41 12.48 -1.81
C PRO A 31 -11.78 13.18 -1.72
N HIS A 32 -12.01 14.17 -2.58
CA HIS A 32 -13.29 14.84 -2.78
C HIS A 32 -13.84 14.54 -4.18
N PRO A 33 -14.92 13.74 -4.31
CA PRO A 33 -15.46 13.36 -5.62
C PRO A 33 -15.93 14.58 -6.41
N ILE A 34 -15.61 14.63 -7.71
CA ILE A 34 -16.09 15.65 -8.66
C ILE A 34 -17.11 15.05 -9.62
N SER A 35 -16.79 13.91 -10.23
CA SER A 35 -17.68 13.23 -11.16
C SER A 35 -17.44 11.72 -11.20
N CYS A 36 -18.46 11.00 -11.63
CA CYS A 36 -18.43 9.56 -11.86
C CYS A 36 -19.22 9.26 -13.13
N THR A 37 -18.62 8.54 -14.07
CA THR A 37 -19.29 8.03 -15.27
C THR A 37 -19.17 6.52 -15.31
N THR A 38 -20.25 5.86 -15.71
CA THR A 38 -20.31 4.39 -15.80
C THR A 38 -20.75 4.00 -17.19
N THR A 39 -20.06 3.02 -17.76
CA THR A 39 -20.43 2.37 -19.02
C THR A 39 -20.44 0.87 -18.81
N THR A 40 -21.40 0.18 -19.42
CA THR A 40 -21.51 -1.28 -19.36
C THR A 40 -21.68 -1.85 -20.75
N SER A 41 -21.17 -3.07 -20.96
CA SER A 41 -21.33 -3.80 -22.21
C SER A 41 -21.77 -5.23 -21.88
N ALA A 42 -23.03 -5.54 -22.17
CA ALA A 42 -23.57 -6.89 -22.00
C ALA A 42 -22.90 -7.91 -22.94
N ALA A 43 -22.48 -7.49 -24.14
CA ALA A 43 -21.85 -8.35 -25.12
C ALA A 43 -20.49 -8.90 -24.66
N THR A 44 -19.75 -8.11 -23.88
CA THR A 44 -18.42 -8.47 -23.35
C THR A 44 -18.44 -8.80 -21.85
N ASN A 45 -19.61 -8.67 -21.20
CA ASN A 45 -19.75 -8.74 -19.74
C ASN A 45 -18.73 -7.87 -19.00
N THR A 46 -18.55 -6.63 -19.47
CA THR A 46 -17.61 -5.66 -18.91
C THR A 46 -18.32 -4.41 -18.40
N ALA A 47 -17.72 -3.76 -17.42
CA ALA A 47 -18.14 -2.44 -16.94
C ALA A 47 -16.92 -1.54 -16.78
N THR A 48 -17.06 -0.25 -17.07
CA THR A 48 -16.02 0.74 -16.81
C THR A 48 -16.62 1.86 -15.97
N ILE A 49 -15.98 2.15 -14.83
CA ILE A 49 -16.31 3.29 -13.97
C ILE A 49 -15.13 4.26 -14.05
N THR A 50 -15.38 5.49 -14.50
CA THR A 50 -14.37 6.56 -14.49
C THR A 50 -14.77 7.59 -13.44
N THR A 51 -13.88 7.84 -12.49
CA THR A 51 -14.09 8.84 -11.44
C THR A 51 -13.07 9.95 -11.57
N THR A 52 -13.54 11.20 -11.47
CA THR A 52 -12.67 12.35 -11.25
C THR A 52 -12.78 12.78 -9.80
N THR A 53 -11.65 12.85 -9.10
CA THR A 53 -11.58 13.15 -7.67
C THR A 53 -10.52 14.21 -7.42
N ARG A 54 -10.81 15.19 -6.58
CA ARG A 54 -9.83 16.15 -6.09
C ARG A 54 -9.26 15.65 -4.77
N PHE A 55 -8.01 15.27 -4.72
CA PHE A 55 -7.32 14.98 -3.47
C PHE A 55 -6.72 16.29 -2.93
N ALA A 56 -7.18 16.75 -1.77
CA ALA A 56 -6.76 18.04 -1.22
C ALA A 56 -6.88 18.06 0.32
N PRO A 57 -6.07 18.86 1.01
CA PRO A 57 -6.20 19.11 2.44
C PRO A 57 -7.27 20.16 2.73
N PRO A 58 -7.71 20.26 4.00
CA PRO A 58 -8.45 21.44 4.45
C PRO A 58 -7.57 22.70 4.35
N VAL A 59 -8.20 23.88 4.24
CA VAL A 59 -7.60 25.22 4.32
C VAL A 59 -6.65 25.62 3.17
N LEU A 60 -5.95 24.69 2.52
CA LEU A 60 -4.98 25.01 1.46
C LEU A 60 -5.55 24.78 0.05
N ALA A 61 -5.01 25.51 -0.92
CA ALA A 61 -5.51 25.51 -2.30
C ALA A 61 -4.84 24.46 -3.20
N TRP A 62 -3.72 23.87 -2.79
CA TRP A 62 -3.11 22.78 -3.57
C TRP A 62 -4.03 21.57 -3.62
N ASN A 63 -3.92 20.82 -4.70
CA ASN A 63 -4.65 19.57 -4.90
C ASN A 63 -3.91 18.65 -5.88
N ILE A 64 -4.28 17.37 -5.87
CA ILE A 64 -3.96 16.42 -6.93
C ILE A 64 -5.28 16.04 -7.58
N LEU A 65 -5.48 16.44 -8.83
CA LEU A 65 -6.64 16.02 -9.61
C LEU A 65 -6.41 14.59 -10.09
N LEU A 66 -7.27 13.67 -9.67
CA LEU A 66 -7.19 12.26 -9.99
C LEU A 66 -8.25 11.88 -11.01
N THR A 67 -7.84 11.18 -12.05
CA THR A 67 -8.74 10.41 -12.91
C THR A 67 -8.45 8.94 -12.68
N THR A 68 -9.43 8.20 -12.16
CA THR A 68 -9.33 6.77 -11.91
C THR A 68 -10.31 6.02 -12.79
N VAL A 69 -9.82 5.06 -13.57
CA VAL A 69 -10.61 4.17 -14.42
C VAL A 69 -10.58 2.78 -13.82
N TYR A 70 -11.74 2.29 -13.40
CA TYR A 70 -11.98 0.92 -12.98
C TYR A 70 -12.62 0.16 -14.13
N ALA A 71 -11.86 -0.71 -14.80
CA ALA A 71 -12.36 -1.56 -15.88
C ALA A 71 -12.52 -3.00 -15.38
N PHE A 72 -13.77 -3.40 -15.24
CA PHE A 72 -14.19 -4.72 -14.80
C PHE A 72 -14.32 -5.66 -15.98
N THR A 73 -13.72 -6.83 -15.85
CA THR A 73 -13.92 -8.01 -16.70
C THR A 73 -14.50 -9.14 -15.83
N PRO A 74 -14.92 -10.28 -16.41
CA PRO A 74 -15.44 -11.40 -15.62
C PRO A 74 -14.45 -11.97 -14.59
N THR A 75 -13.15 -11.71 -14.75
CA THR A 75 -12.09 -12.34 -13.97
C THR A 75 -11.10 -11.36 -13.35
N HIS A 76 -11.05 -10.11 -13.82
CA HIS A 76 -10.05 -9.11 -13.40
C HIS A 76 -10.70 -7.73 -13.25
N LEU A 77 -10.17 -6.94 -12.32
CA LEU A 77 -10.38 -5.50 -12.23
C LEU A 77 -9.08 -4.78 -12.58
N HIS A 78 -9.07 -4.06 -13.70
CA HIS A 78 -7.99 -3.16 -14.08
C HIS A 78 -8.25 -1.77 -13.50
N ILE A 79 -7.29 -1.24 -12.74
CA ILE A 79 -7.35 0.08 -12.14
C ILE A 79 -6.25 0.92 -12.76
N SER A 80 -6.61 1.96 -13.51
CA SER A 80 -5.68 2.95 -14.05
C SER A 80 -5.90 4.29 -13.36
N ILE A 81 -4.84 4.92 -12.88
CA ILE A 81 -4.89 6.18 -12.12
C ILE A 81 -3.94 7.18 -12.77
N ARG A 82 -4.47 8.36 -13.09
CA ARG A 82 -3.69 9.53 -13.50
C ARG A 82 -3.85 10.61 -12.45
N GLY A 83 -2.75 11.25 -12.07
CA GLY A 83 -2.74 12.36 -11.13
C GLY A 83 -2.05 13.58 -11.71
N HIS A 84 -2.69 14.74 -11.54
CA HIS A 84 -2.16 16.05 -11.93
C HIS A 84 -2.11 16.98 -10.71
N PRO A 85 -0.95 17.06 -10.02
CA PRO A 85 -0.74 17.97 -8.89
C PRO A 85 -0.74 19.44 -9.33
N SER A 86 -1.42 20.32 -8.59
CA SER A 86 -1.50 21.75 -8.91
C SER A 86 -1.78 22.63 -7.68
N GLY A 87 -1.51 23.93 -7.80
CA GLY A 87 -1.84 24.95 -6.81
C GLY A 87 -0.68 25.40 -5.92
N PRO A 88 -0.86 26.49 -5.17
CA PRO A 88 0.18 27.07 -4.33
C PRO A 88 0.43 26.23 -3.09
N LYS A 89 1.69 26.21 -2.60
CA LYS A 89 2.14 25.37 -1.46
C LYS A 89 1.91 23.87 -1.67
N LEU A 90 1.97 23.41 -2.91
CA LEU A 90 2.00 21.99 -3.23
C LEU A 90 3.20 21.34 -2.51
N PRO A 91 3.05 20.17 -1.87
CA PRO A 91 4.18 19.45 -1.30
C PRO A 91 5.26 19.23 -2.36
N GLU A 92 6.52 19.52 -2.03
CA GLU A 92 7.65 19.32 -2.95
C GLU A 92 7.90 17.83 -3.25
N THR A 93 7.60 16.98 -2.27
CA THR A 93 7.70 15.52 -2.35
C THR A 93 6.48 14.87 -1.73
N LEU A 94 6.17 13.64 -2.16
CA LEU A 94 5.16 12.79 -1.53
C LEU A 94 5.83 11.64 -0.79
N PRO A 95 5.30 11.20 0.37
CA PRO A 95 5.73 9.97 1.05
C PRO A 95 5.58 8.72 0.18
N LEU A 96 4.49 8.66 -0.59
CA LEU A 96 4.18 7.56 -1.50
C LEU A 96 3.08 7.95 -2.49
N ILE A 97 2.88 7.10 -3.48
CA ILE A 97 1.72 7.10 -4.38
C ILE A 97 1.23 5.65 -4.49
N GLY A 98 -0.01 5.39 -4.08
CA GLY A 98 -0.56 4.03 -4.09
C GLY A 98 -2.07 3.95 -3.86
N LEU A 99 -2.52 2.73 -3.60
CA LEU A 99 -3.88 2.41 -3.20
C LEU A 99 -3.87 1.75 -1.82
N GLU A 100 -4.81 2.12 -0.94
CA GLU A 100 -5.07 1.44 0.32
C GLU A 100 -6.40 0.68 0.23
N LEU A 101 -6.45 -0.51 0.81
CA LEU A 101 -7.64 -1.33 0.95
C LEU A 101 -7.60 -2.17 2.23
N GLY A 102 -8.77 -2.46 2.79
CA GLY A 102 -8.90 -3.42 3.89
C GLY A 102 -9.29 -4.79 3.35
N LEU A 103 -8.66 -5.85 3.87
CA LEU A 103 -9.03 -7.23 3.60
C LEU A 103 -9.92 -7.79 4.70
N ASN A 104 -10.76 -8.77 4.35
CA ASN A 104 -11.55 -9.51 5.32
C ASN A 104 -10.61 -10.32 6.24
N PRO A 105 -10.89 -10.44 7.56
CA PRO A 105 -10.07 -11.20 8.51
C PRO A 105 -9.75 -12.65 8.11
N GLN A 106 -10.49 -13.25 7.18
CA GLN A 106 -10.16 -14.58 6.66
C GLN A 106 -8.86 -14.63 5.86
N PHE A 107 -8.40 -13.50 5.29
CA PHE A 107 -7.12 -13.40 4.58
C PHE A 107 -5.98 -13.18 5.57
N ASN A 108 -5.11 -14.19 5.71
CA ASN A 108 -4.04 -14.22 6.73
C ASN A 108 -2.72 -14.76 6.18
N ARG A 109 -2.60 -14.88 4.86
CA ARG A 109 -1.38 -15.34 4.18
C ARG A 109 -1.14 -14.52 2.92
N ALA A 110 0.07 -13.99 2.79
CA ALA A 110 0.55 -13.24 1.63
C ALA A 110 1.67 -14.01 0.94
N ARG A 111 1.62 -14.07 -0.39
CA ARG A 111 2.69 -14.57 -1.26
C ARG A 111 3.06 -13.49 -2.24
N TRP A 112 4.34 -13.31 -2.54
CA TRP A 112 4.75 -12.31 -3.52
C TRP A 112 6.00 -12.72 -4.28
N PHE A 113 6.13 -12.15 -5.48
CA PHE A 113 7.37 -12.19 -6.24
C PHE A 113 7.98 -10.79 -6.30
N GLY A 114 9.19 -10.66 -5.75
CA GLY A 114 9.88 -9.38 -5.61
C GLY A 114 11.02 -9.47 -4.60
N ARG A 115 11.37 -8.35 -3.99
CA ARG A 115 12.35 -8.34 -2.91
C ARG A 115 11.75 -8.84 -1.60
N GLY A 116 12.56 -9.59 -0.85
CA GLY A 116 12.23 -10.11 0.48
C GLY A 116 13.40 -10.89 1.11
N PRO A 117 13.16 -11.60 2.23
CA PRO A 117 11.86 -11.78 2.88
C PRO A 117 11.40 -10.58 3.71
N GLY A 118 12.33 -9.73 4.16
CA GLY A 118 12.05 -8.62 5.08
C GLY A 118 11.70 -7.31 4.36
N GLU A 119 11.60 -6.24 5.15
CA GLU A 119 11.25 -4.93 4.63
C GLU A 119 12.41 -4.30 3.82
N GLY A 120 12.05 -3.39 2.92
CA GLY A 120 13.02 -2.59 2.20
C GLY A 120 12.36 -1.49 1.40
N TYR A 121 12.97 -0.30 1.41
CA TYR A 121 12.50 0.90 0.72
C TYR A 121 13.41 1.25 -0.46
N SER A 122 13.07 2.30 -1.21
CA SER A 122 13.76 2.65 -2.46
C SER A 122 15.29 2.76 -2.31
N ASP A 123 15.76 3.24 -1.15
CA ASP A 123 17.17 3.43 -0.77
C ASP A 123 17.72 2.42 0.26
N THR A 124 16.88 1.55 0.84
CA THR A 124 17.28 0.55 1.86
C THR A 124 16.98 -0.90 1.47
N LYS A 125 16.77 -1.18 0.18
CA LYS A 125 16.36 -2.51 -0.32
C LYS A 125 17.46 -3.50 -0.68
N MET A 126 18.75 -3.10 -0.63
CA MET A 126 19.85 -3.91 -1.18
C MET A 126 20.10 -5.23 -0.44
N ALA A 127 19.71 -5.33 0.84
CA ALA A 127 19.77 -6.57 1.61
C ALA A 127 18.70 -7.59 1.17
N GLN A 128 17.60 -7.13 0.59
CA GLN A 128 16.47 -7.97 0.20
C GLN A 128 16.72 -8.61 -1.17
N ARG A 129 16.57 -9.94 -1.25
CA ARG A 129 16.81 -10.72 -2.46
C ARG A 129 15.55 -10.80 -3.32
N PHE A 130 15.72 -10.91 -4.63
CA PHE A 130 14.62 -11.27 -5.52
C PHE A 130 14.26 -12.75 -5.36
N GLY A 131 12.97 -13.06 -5.25
CA GLY A 131 12.49 -14.43 -5.13
C GLY A 131 10.97 -14.49 -4.97
N ASN A 132 10.48 -15.72 -4.81
CA ASN A 132 9.12 -15.98 -4.32
C ASN A 132 9.20 -16.08 -2.80
N TRP A 133 8.36 -15.29 -2.14
CA TRP A 133 8.30 -15.20 -0.68
C TRP A 133 6.88 -15.42 -0.20
N GLU A 134 6.77 -15.79 1.07
CA GLU A 134 5.51 -16.04 1.74
C GLU A 134 5.62 -15.64 3.20
N ALA A 135 4.56 -15.07 3.74
CA ALA A 135 4.42 -14.71 5.15
C ALA A 135 2.95 -14.80 5.55
N GLY A 136 2.69 -15.17 6.81
CA GLY A 136 1.34 -15.14 7.39
C GLY A 136 1.32 -14.40 8.72
N ASP A 137 0.12 -14.19 9.26
CA ASP A 137 -0.11 -13.46 10.53
C ASP A 137 0.74 -13.97 11.70
N GLU A 138 0.99 -15.28 11.75
CA GLU A 138 1.72 -15.93 12.85
C GLU A 138 3.23 -15.60 12.85
N GLU A 139 3.76 -15.04 11.77
CA GLU A 139 5.20 -14.76 11.61
C GLU A 139 5.57 -13.30 11.95
N ASP A 140 4.58 -12.46 12.29
CA ASP A 140 4.79 -11.06 12.66
C ASP A 140 5.65 -10.96 13.94
N GLY A 141 6.75 -10.20 13.87
CA GLY A 141 7.69 -10.01 14.97
C GLY A 141 8.80 -11.05 15.11
N GLU A 142 8.78 -12.16 14.35
CA GLU A 142 9.81 -13.20 14.42
C GLU A 142 10.80 -13.15 13.24
N GLY A 143 12.09 -12.94 13.55
CA GLY A 143 13.19 -13.15 12.60
C GLY A 143 13.18 -12.30 11.32
N GLY A 144 12.40 -11.22 11.28
CA GLY A 144 12.27 -10.31 10.13
C GLY A 144 11.56 -10.90 8.92
N ARG A 145 10.77 -11.97 9.09
CA ARG A 145 10.04 -12.66 8.00
C ARG A 145 8.56 -12.28 7.93
N GLY A 146 7.97 -11.85 9.04
CA GLY A 146 6.61 -11.32 9.10
C GLY A 146 6.40 -10.06 8.25
N LEU A 147 5.13 -9.71 8.02
CA LEU A 147 4.74 -8.54 7.23
C LEU A 147 4.82 -7.25 8.07
N TRP A 148 4.75 -7.37 9.40
CA TRP A 148 4.93 -6.27 10.35
C TRP A 148 6.33 -6.26 10.99
N THR A 149 6.98 -5.08 11.00
CA THR A 149 8.34 -4.89 11.56
C THR A 149 8.34 -4.56 13.06
N GLY A 150 7.29 -3.91 13.58
CA GLY A 150 7.15 -3.63 15.02
C GLY A 150 8.22 -2.73 15.62
N TYR A 151 8.43 -1.53 15.06
CA TYR A 151 9.34 -0.52 15.63
C TYR A 151 8.92 -0.08 17.04
N GLU A 152 9.90 0.26 17.89
CA GLU A 152 9.66 0.72 19.28
C GLU A 152 8.77 1.97 19.33
N TRP A 153 9.06 2.94 18.44
CA TRP A 153 8.18 4.05 18.12
C TRP A 153 7.35 3.67 16.89
N PRO A 154 6.00 3.62 16.98
CA PRO A 154 5.15 3.34 15.84
C PRO A 154 5.40 4.30 14.67
N GLN A 155 5.65 3.74 13.49
CA GLN A 155 5.95 4.47 12.27
C GLN A 155 5.70 3.59 11.03
N GLU A 156 5.90 4.13 9.83
CA GLU A 156 5.93 3.33 8.60
C GLU A 156 6.88 2.13 8.74
N GLY A 157 6.38 0.94 8.40
CA GLY A 157 7.11 -0.31 8.55
C GLY A 157 6.51 -1.44 7.71
N GLY A 158 7.35 -2.41 7.35
CA GLY A 158 6.93 -3.63 6.65
C GLY A 158 6.91 -3.54 5.12
N GLY A 159 7.30 -2.40 4.54
CA GLY A 159 7.30 -2.16 3.09
C GLY A 159 8.09 -3.21 2.31
N ARG A 160 7.48 -3.78 1.27
CA ARG A 160 8.14 -4.62 0.27
C ARG A 160 8.29 -3.84 -1.02
N THR A 161 9.45 -3.90 -1.67
CA THR A 161 9.75 -3.14 -2.90
C THR A 161 10.14 -4.04 -4.08
N ASP A 162 10.13 -3.46 -5.27
CA ASP A 162 10.37 -4.14 -6.54
C ASP A 162 9.50 -5.41 -6.70
N VAL A 163 8.25 -5.32 -6.25
CA VAL A 163 7.25 -6.39 -6.29
C VAL A 163 6.55 -6.38 -7.64
N ARG A 164 6.41 -7.57 -8.26
CA ARG A 164 5.67 -7.74 -9.52
C ARG A 164 4.23 -8.13 -9.29
N TRP A 165 4.00 -8.98 -8.30
CA TRP A 165 2.67 -9.35 -7.84
C TRP A 165 2.71 -9.74 -6.37
N VAL A 166 1.57 -9.54 -5.70
CA VAL A 166 1.28 -10.04 -4.36
C VAL A 166 -0.09 -10.70 -4.38
N GLU A 167 -0.21 -11.87 -3.75
CA GLU A 167 -1.44 -12.63 -3.60
C GLU A 167 -1.74 -12.80 -2.12
N PHE A 168 -2.93 -12.39 -1.71
CA PHE A 168 -3.49 -12.64 -0.39
C PHE A 168 -4.46 -13.81 -0.49
N SER A 169 -4.38 -14.75 0.44
CA SER A 169 -5.23 -15.94 0.44
C SER A 169 -5.86 -16.18 1.81
N SER A 170 -7.07 -16.76 1.81
CA SER A 170 -7.68 -17.22 3.04
C SER A 170 -7.11 -18.55 3.50
N SER A 171 -6.95 -18.74 4.82
CA SER A 171 -6.71 -20.06 5.35
C SER A 171 -7.97 -20.92 5.14
N SER A 172 -7.78 -22.17 4.72
CA SER A 172 -8.88 -23.13 4.76
C SER A 172 -9.26 -23.30 6.23
N SER A 173 -10.54 -23.18 6.55
CA SER A 173 -11.11 -23.32 7.88
C SER A 173 -11.01 -24.75 8.47
N ASP A 174 -10.05 -25.56 8.05
CA ASP A 174 -9.77 -26.88 8.60
C ASP A 174 -8.35 -26.96 9.15
N GLY A 175 -8.20 -26.37 10.34
CA GLY A 175 -7.15 -26.78 11.25
C GLY A 175 -7.41 -28.22 11.69
N LYS A 176 -6.59 -29.15 11.16
CA LYS A 176 -6.38 -30.58 11.54
C LYS A 176 -6.74 -31.61 10.45
N ASP A 177 -6.29 -31.45 9.21
CA ASP A 177 -5.94 -32.63 8.41
C ASP A 177 -4.43 -32.86 8.48
N LYS A 178 -4.03 -33.45 9.61
CA LYS A 178 -2.83 -34.27 9.66
C LYS A 178 -3.07 -35.44 8.71
N ASP A 179 -2.47 -35.35 7.52
CA ASP A 179 -1.83 -36.47 6.84
C ASP A 179 -2.60 -37.80 6.94
N LYS A 180 -3.78 -37.86 6.32
CA LYS A 180 -4.45 -39.10 5.96
C LYS A 180 -5.06 -38.98 4.57
N GLY A 181 -4.23 -39.28 3.57
CA GLY A 181 -4.49 -40.31 2.57
C GLY A 181 -5.76 -40.29 1.71
N ASP A 182 -6.65 -39.31 1.81
CA ASP A 182 -7.87 -39.27 0.99
C ASP A 182 -8.01 -37.93 0.27
N GLU A 183 -8.15 -37.99 -1.05
CA GLU A 183 -8.45 -36.87 -1.96
C GLU A 183 -9.81 -36.25 -1.63
N LYS A 184 -9.91 -35.51 -0.53
CA LYS A 184 -11.05 -34.62 -0.29
C LYS A 184 -10.86 -33.37 -1.14
N GLU A 185 -11.90 -33.02 -1.91
CA GLU A 185 -11.98 -31.79 -2.69
C GLU A 185 -11.43 -30.61 -1.87
N LYS A 186 -10.28 -30.07 -2.28
CA LYS A 186 -9.71 -28.88 -1.67
C LYS A 186 -10.73 -27.75 -1.83
N LYS A 187 -11.41 -27.41 -0.73
CA LYS A 187 -12.33 -26.27 -0.67
C LYS A 187 -11.61 -25.06 -1.25
N LYS A 188 -12.21 -24.45 -2.29
CA LYS A 188 -11.62 -23.32 -3.02
C LYS A 188 -11.31 -22.21 -2.00
N ARG A 189 -10.03 -21.84 -1.88
CA ARG A 189 -9.60 -20.72 -1.05
C ARG A 189 -9.93 -19.43 -1.79
N ASP A 190 -10.38 -18.44 -1.04
CA ASP A 190 -10.55 -17.10 -1.60
C ASP A 190 -9.15 -16.49 -1.74
N THR A 191 -8.88 -15.94 -2.91
CA THR A 191 -7.62 -15.28 -3.23
C THR A 191 -7.90 -13.90 -3.79
N LEU A 192 -7.02 -12.96 -3.48
CA LEU A 192 -6.97 -11.66 -4.12
C LEU A 192 -5.52 -11.39 -4.52
N LYS A 193 -5.28 -11.27 -5.81
CA LYS A 193 -3.94 -11.03 -6.34
C LYS A 193 -3.87 -9.66 -6.99
N ALA A 194 -2.88 -8.87 -6.59
CA ALA A 194 -2.54 -7.60 -7.21
C ALA A 194 -1.28 -7.75 -8.07
N THR A 195 -1.35 -7.32 -9.32
CA THR A 195 -0.24 -7.34 -10.28
C THR A 195 0.12 -5.93 -10.73
N PHE A 196 1.41 -5.60 -10.68
CA PHE A 196 1.95 -4.28 -11.05
C PHE A 196 2.50 -4.25 -12.49
N GLY A 197 2.46 -5.37 -13.22
CA GLY A 197 2.99 -5.48 -14.58
C GLY A 197 4.50 -5.22 -14.66
N SER A 198 4.92 -4.47 -15.68
CA SER A 198 6.34 -4.12 -15.91
C SER A 198 6.81 -2.89 -15.13
N GLN A 199 5.95 -2.26 -14.34
CA GLN A 199 6.27 -1.05 -13.58
C GLN A 199 7.39 -1.32 -12.55
N ASN A 200 8.32 -0.38 -12.43
CA ASN A 200 9.48 -0.51 -11.54
C ASN A 200 9.24 0.20 -10.22
N GLY A 201 9.79 -0.35 -9.13
CA GLY A 201 9.71 0.26 -7.80
C GLY A 201 8.38 0.04 -7.07
N CYS A 202 7.43 -0.70 -7.67
CA CYS A 202 6.18 -1.03 -7.02
C CYS A 202 6.39 -1.94 -5.81
N GLY A 203 5.42 -1.92 -4.91
CA GLY A 203 5.55 -2.52 -3.60
C GLY A 203 4.22 -2.73 -2.92
N PHE A 204 4.29 -3.29 -1.72
CA PHE A 204 3.12 -3.36 -0.85
C PHE A 204 3.51 -3.32 0.62
N THR A 205 2.55 -2.94 1.46
CA THR A 205 2.53 -3.22 2.90
C THR A 205 1.25 -4.00 3.22
N ALA A 206 1.30 -4.83 4.25
CA ALA A 206 0.13 -5.50 4.80
C ALA A 206 0.34 -5.64 6.31
N ASN A 207 -0.53 -5.04 7.11
CA ASN A 207 -0.47 -5.13 8.56
C ASN A 207 -1.86 -4.80 9.17
N HIS A 208 -1.99 -4.85 10.50
CA HIS A 208 -3.28 -4.66 11.18
C HIS A 208 -3.58 -3.22 11.62
N PHE A 209 -2.78 -2.25 11.19
CA PHE A 209 -2.84 -0.87 11.67
C PHE A 209 -3.05 0.09 10.50
N SER A 210 -3.86 1.13 10.68
CA SER A 210 -3.96 2.17 9.66
C SER A 210 -2.79 3.14 9.77
N THR A 211 -2.55 3.90 8.70
CA THR A 211 -1.57 5.01 8.72
C THR A 211 -1.80 5.98 9.88
N ALA A 212 -3.06 6.28 10.22
CA ALA A 212 -3.40 7.14 11.36
C ALA A 212 -3.10 6.48 12.71
N ASP A 213 -3.34 5.16 12.85
CA ASP A 213 -3.00 4.44 14.08
C ASP A 213 -1.50 4.48 14.36
N LEU A 214 -0.67 4.34 13.31
CA LEU A 214 0.79 4.42 13.41
C LEU A 214 1.28 5.81 13.77
N GLU A 215 0.68 6.88 13.23
CA GLU A 215 1.12 8.25 13.54
C GLU A 215 0.65 8.75 14.92
N GLU A 216 -0.53 8.32 15.38
CA GLU A 216 -1.09 8.79 16.65
C GLU A 216 -0.53 8.05 17.89
N CYS A 217 -0.07 6.81 17.72
CA CYS A 217 0.48 6.02 18.82
C CYS A 217 1.97 6.30 19.01
N THR A 218 2.39 6.40 20.27
CA THR A 218 3.79 6.69 20.63
C THR A 218 4.55 5.45 21.11
N HIS A 219 3.83 4.37 21.42
CA HIS A 219 4.38 3.12 21.91
C HIS A 219 3.56 1.92 21.42
N ASP A 220 4.20 0.76 21.28
CA ASP A 220 3.54 -0.48 20.81
C ASP A 220 2.29 -0.85 21.61
N TYR A 221 2.31 -0.73 22.95
CA TYR A 221 1.14 -1.09 23.77
C TYR A 221 -0.11 -0.24 23.48
N GLU A 222 0.04 0.96 22.92
CA GLU A 222 -1.07 1.81 22.46
C GLU A 222 -1.56 1.32 21.10
N LEU A 223 -0.61 1.00 20.21
CA LEU A 223 -0.87 0.50 18.87
C LEU A 223 -1.63 -0.83 18.91
N GLN A 224 -1.21 -1.78 19.76
CA GLN A 224 -1.85 -3.09 19.90
C GLN A 224 -3.32 -2.99 20.33
N LYS A 225 -3.73 -1.95 21.07
CA LYS A 225 -5.14 -1.71 21.42
C LYS A 225 -5.99 -1.31 20.22
N ARG A 226 -5.37 -0.86 19.13
CA ARG A 226 -6.01 -0.44 17.88
C ARG A 226 -5.91 -1.50 16.77
N LYS A 227 -5.35 -2.68 17.08
CA LYS A 227 -5.18 -3.79 16.13
C LYS A 227 -6.51 -4.15 15.49
N LYS A 228 -6.57 -4.08 14.15
CA LYS A 228 -7.74 -4.48 13.36
C LYS A 228 -7.74 -5.98 13.13
N GLU A 229 -8.92 -6.57 12.97
CA GLU A 229 -9.06 -8.01 12.73
C GLU A 229 -8.48 -8.45 11.38
N GLY A 230 -8.65 -7.62 10.34
CA GLY A 230 -8.11 -7.89 9.00
C GLY A 230 -6.95 -6.96 8.63
N TRP A 231 -6.21 -7.34 7.58
CA TRP A 231 -5.12 -6.51 7.07
C TRP A 231 -5.62 -5.22 6.43
N VAL A 232 -4.94 -4.12 6.80
CA VAL A 232 -4.83 -2.90 6.00
C VAL A 232 -3.67 -3.11 5.04
N VAL A 233 -3.99 -3.14 3.75
CA VAL A 233 -3.04 -3.36 2.66
C VAL A 233 -2.85 -2.08 1.90
N ARG A 234 -1.59 -1.75 1.61
CA ARG A 234 -1.23 -0.70 0.67
C ARG A 234 -0.54 -1.31 -0.54
N LEU A 235 -0.98 -0.96 -1.74
CA LEU A 235 -0.38 -1.31 -3.01
C LEU A 235 0.29 -0.05 -3.57
N ASP A 236 1.61 0.00 -3.44
CA ASP A 236 2.39 1.19 -3.73
C ASP A 236 2.94 1.14 -5.15
N TRP A 237 2.67 2.19 -5.94
CA TRP A 237 3.36 2.37 -7.22
C TRP A 237 4.79 2.86 -7.00
N LYS A 238 4.95 3.85 -6.12
CA LYS A 238 6.23 4.43 -5.72
C LYS A 238 6.20 4.87 -4.27
N GLN A 239 7.36 4.80 -3.63
CA GLN A 239 7.59 5.34 -2.29
C GLN A 239 8.80 6.27 -2.25
N HIS A 240 8.75 7.23 -1.34
CA HIS A 240 9.88 8.04 -0.94
C HIS A 240 10.93 7.19 -0.19
N GLY A 241 12.20 7.52 -0.36
CA GLY A 241 13.29 6.90 0.41
C GLY A 241 13.18 7.16 1.92
N ILE A 242 13.98 6.45 2.70
CA ILE A 242 14.06 6.60 4.15
C ILE A 242 15.17 7.59 4.53
N GLY A 243 16.36 7.46 3.94
CA GLY A 243 17.54 8.24 4.29
C GLY A 243 17.95 8.02 5.75
N SER A 244 18.49 9.08 6.35
CA SER A 244 18.97 9.10 7.74
C SER A 244 18.65 10.45 8.43
N GLY A 245 17.54 11.07 8.04
CA GLY A 245 17.21 12.46 8.37
C GLY A 245 17.10 12.77 9.87
N SER A 246 16.87 11.76 10.72
CA SER A 246 16.85 11.93 12.18
C SER A 246 18.17 12.50 12.72
N CYS A 247 19.29 12.04 12.18
CA CYS A 247 20.63 12.54 12.46
C CYS A 247 21.55 12.26 11.27
N GLY A 248 21.43 13.06 10.21
CA GLY A 248 22.16 12.83 8.97
C GLY A 248 21.46 13.41 7.74
N PRO A 249 21.92 13.05 6.53
CA PRO A 249 21.25 13.46 5.30
C PRO A 249 19.88 12.77 5.18
N GLY A 250 18.95 13.46 4.51
CA GLY A 250 17.76 12.82 3.95
C GLY A 250 18.13 11.84 2.82
N PRO A 251 17.13 11.20 2.19
CA PRO A 251 17.34 10.35 1.02
C PRO A 251 18.09 11.10 -0.08
N GLY A 252 18.94 10.39 -0.83
CA GLY A 252 19.54 10.95 -2.04
C GLY A 252 18.48 11.39 -3.06
N GLU A 253 18.80 12.37 -3.90
CA GLU A 253 17.87 12.96 -4.88
C GLU A 253 17.13 11.89 -5.73
N GLN A 254 17.83 10.83 -6.15
CA GLN A 254 17.24 9.74 -6.94
C GLN A 254 16.17 8.90 -6.20
N TYR A 255 16.10 9.01 -4.88
CA TYR A 255 15.14 8.32 -4.02
C TYR A 255 14.05 9.26 -3.48
N MET A 256 14.12 10.56 -3.81
CA MET A 256 13.06 11.49 -3.49
C MET A 256 11.90 11.35 -4.47
N LEU A 257 10.72 11.01 -3.94
CA LEU A 257 9.49 11.03 -4.72
C LEU A 257 8.99 12.47 -4.87
N ARG A 258 9.57 13.19 -5.85
CA ARG A 258 9.20 14.56 -6.20
C ARG A 258 7.76 14.60 -6.71
N THR A 259 7.01 15.63 -6.31
CA THR A 259 5.63 15.81 -6.75
C THR A 259 5.60 16.26 -8.20
N GLY A 260 4.84 15.54 -9.04
CA GLY A 260 4.63 15.83 -10.45
C GLY A 260 3.56 14.92 -11.02
N ASP A 261 3.29 15.05 -12.31
CA ASP A 261 2.31 14.21 -12.99
C ASP A 261 2.69 12.72 -12.90
N PHE A 262 1.70 11.88 -12.66
CA PHE A 262 1.89 10.44 -12.58
C PHE A 262 0.75 9.66 -13.23
N GLU A 263 1.09 8.47 -13.70
CA GLU A 263 0.17 7.47 -14.21
C GLU A 263 0.66 6.09 -13.79
N PHE A 264 -0.25 5.27 -13.26
CA PHE A 264 0.05 3.89 -12.91
C PHE A 264 -1.18 2.99 -13.03
N GLU A 265 -0.91 1.70 -13.14
CA GLU A 265 -1.95 0.68 -13.28
C GLU A 265 -1.76 -0.46 -12.26
N ILE A 266 -2.86 -1.01 -11.78
CA ILE A 266 -2.88 -2.21 -10.93
C ILE A 266 -3.99 -3.11 -11.46
N VAL A 267 -3.69 -4.40 -11.61
CA VAL A 267 -4.69 -5.42 -11.96
C VAL A 267 -4.97 -6.26 -10.73
N LEU A 268 -6.24 -6.37 -10.35
CA LEU A 268 -6.72 -7.24 -9.29
C LEU A 268 -7.40 -8.48 -9.89
N GLU A 269 -7.04 -9.67 -9.40
CA GLU A 269 -7.53 -11.00 -9.81
C GLU A 269 -8.11 -11.76 -8.62
#